data_AF-A0A645GJR7-F1
#
_entry.id   AF-A0A645GJR7-F1
#
_cell.length_a   1.000
_cell.length_b   1.000
_cell.length_c   1.000
_cell.angle_alpha   90.00
_cell.angle_beta   90.00
_cell.angle_gamma   90.00
#
_symmetry.space_group_name_H-M   'P 1'
#
loop_
_entity.id
_entity.type
_entity.pdbx_description
1 polymer ?
#
loop_
_entity_poly.entity_id
_entity_poly.type
_entity_poly.pdbx_seq_one_letter_code
_entity_poly.pdbx_strand_id
1 'polypeptide(L)'
;MDGHEVCKHFMIRATKPVTAVRDAHHAIKAVTGVDLHGFAYEYEDDIIPQSVLEALDRLGFQFSEPLHQDDAGTHLLTADSQCDAPETMAQIWVFLLNQADPELQVELVEESEFPSLLICGPDEKGRYSDSVGYGLFHG
;
A
#
# COMPACT_ATOMS: atom_id res chain seq x y z
N MET A 1 -17.57 -10.50 -11.97
CA MET A 1 -17.13 -9.11 -12.00
C MET A 1 -15.63 -9.19 -12.17
N ASP A 2 -15.12 -8.75 -13.31
CA ASP A 2 -13.68 -8.64 -13.52
C ASP A 2 -13.15 -7.56 -12.56
N GLY A 3 -12.13 -7.87 -11.74
CA GLY A 3 -11.51 -6.94 -10.78
C GLY A 3 -10.79 -5.74 -11.41
N HIS A 4 -11.05 -5.45 -12.68
CA HIS A 4 -10.41 -4.40 -13.49
C HIS A 4 -10.80 -2.96 -13.11
N GLU A 5 -11.66 -2.74 -12.10
CA GLU A 5 -12.17 -1.40 -11.77
C GLU A 5 -12.17 -1.06 -10.27
N VAL A 6 -11.70 -1.94 -9.39
CA VAL A 6 -11.69 -1.68 -7.94
C VAL A 6 -10.29 -1.35 -7.48
N CYS A 7 -9.97 -0.06 -7.39
CA CYS A 7 -8.74 0.45 -6.79
C CYS A 7 -9.06 1.06 -5.43
N LYS A 8 -8.34 0.61 -4.39
CA LYS A 8 -8.35 1.25 -3.09
C LYS A 8 -7.17 2.21 -3.00
N HIS A 9 -7.46 3.47 -2.67
CA HIS A 9 -6.43 4.49 -2.47
C HIS A 9 -6.01 4.51 -1.01
N PHE A 10 -4.71 4.68 -0.80
CA PHE A 10 -4.13 4.88 0.53
C PHE A 10 -3.38 6.21 0.51
N MET A 11 -3.59 7.02 1.55
CA MET A 11 -2.82 8.24 1.74
C MET A 11 -1.72 7.99 2.76
N ILE A 12 -0.55 8.57 2.50
CA ILE A 12 0.59 8.57 3.42
C ILE A 12 1.03 10.00 3.69
N ARG A 13 1.52 10.24 4.91
CA ARG A 13 2.23 11.47 5.29
C ARG A 13 3.69 11.13 5.55
N ALA A 14 4.59 12.05 5.22
CA ALA A 14 6.01 11.95 5.50
C ALA A 14 6.56 13.31 5.94
N THR A 15 7.68 13.32 6.66
CA THR A 15 8.35 14.55 7.15
C THR A 15 9.22 15.21 6.08
N LYS A 16 9.61 14.47 5.03
CA LYS A 16 10.43 14.94 3.91
C LYS A 16 9.59 15.05 2.62
N PRO A 17 10.06 15.81 1.61
CA PRO A 17 9.37 15.91 0.32
C PRO A 17 9.19 14.56 -0.38
N VAL A 18 8.20 14.47 -1.27
CA VAL A 18 7.88 13.26 -2.05
C VAL A 18 9.07 12.69 -2.83
N THR A 19 10.04 13.53 -3.20
CA THR A 19 11.28 13.07 -3.86
C THR A 19 12.10 12.16 -2.95
N ALA A 20 12.19 12.45 -1.65
CA ALA A 20 12.89 11.60 -0.69
C ALA A 20 12.15 10.27 -0.46
N VAL A 21 10.81 10.29 -0.46
CA VAL A 21 10.00 9.06 -0.40
C VAL A 21 10.26 8.18 -1.63
N ARG A 22 10.37 8.79 -2.82
CA ARG A 22 10.72 8.07 -4.05
C ARG A 22 12.12 7.46 -4.00
N ASP A 23 13.10 8.21 -3.52
CA ASP A 23 14.48 7.71 -3.40
C ASP A 23 14.55 6.54 -2.40
N ALA A 24 13.84 6.65 -1.27
CA ALA A 24 13.72 5.55 -0.30
C ALA A 24 13.03 4.32 -0.91
N HIS A 25 11.93 4.49 -1.67
CA HIS A 25 11.28 3.39 -2.37
C HIS A 25 12.25 2.61 -3.26
N HIS A 26 13.10 3.31 -4.03
CA HIS A 26 14.13 2.66 -4.86
C HIS A 26 15.25 2.00 -4.05
N ALA A 27 15.50 2.46 -2.83
CA ALA A 27 16.50 1.89 -1.92
C ALA A 27 16.02 0.65 -1.15
N ILE A 28 14.69 0.41 -1.04
CA ILE A 28 14.09 -0.66 -0.21
C ILE A 28 14.80 -2.00 -0.45
N LYS A 29 14.90 -2.46 -1.70
CA LYS A 29 15.51 -3.76 -2.00
C LYS A 29 16.97 -3.85 -1.57
N ALA A 30 17.74 -2.79 -1.78
CA ALA A 30 19.15 -2.76 -1.42
C ALA A 30 19.37 -2.73 0.10
N VAL A 31 18.48 -2.08 0.85
CA VAL A 31 18.59 -1.94 2.32
C VAL A 31 17.98 -3.14 3.06
N THR A 32 16.81 -3.58 2.64
CA THR A 32 15.98 -4.55 3.37
C THR A 32 16.08 -5.97 2.80
N GLY A 33 16.50 -6.10 1.54
CA GLY A 33 16.45 -7.35 0.79
C GLY A 33 15.06 -7.73 0.27
N VAL A 34 14.02 -6.93 0.54
CA VAL A 34 12.65 -7.17 0.07
C VAL A 34 12.45 -6.51 -1.29
N ASP A 35 11.96 -7.28 -2.26
CA ASP A 35 11.56 -6.77 -3.58
C ASP A 35 10.04 -6.63 -3.66
N LEU A 36 9.53 -5.43 -3.46
CA LEU A 36 8.09 -5.13 -3.51
C LEU A 36 7.45 -5.38 -4.88
N HIS A 37 8.25 -5.40 -5.95
CA HIS A 37 7.75 -5.67 -7.30
C HIS A 37 7.95 -7.13 -7.70
N GLY A 38 8.41 -7.97 -6.76
CA GLY A 38 8.64 -9.40 -6.97
C GLY A 38 7.53 -10.31 -6.43
N PHE A 39 6.49 -9.73 -5.82
CA PHE A 39 5.30 -10.43 -5.34
C PHE A 39 4.11 -9.46 -5.29
N ALA A 40 2.90 -10.00 -5.32
CA ALA A 40 1.67 -9.21 -5.35
C ALA A 40 1.63 -8.18 -6.50
N TYR A 41 2.22 -8.56 -7.64
CA TYR A 41 2.38 -7.69 -8.80
C TYR A 41 1.47 -8.07 -9.96
N GLU A 42 1.18 -9.36 -10.13
CA GLU A 42 0.31 -9.85 -11.19
C GLU A 42 -1.14 -10.01 -10.73
N TYR A 43 -2.05 -10.13 -11.69
CA TYR A 43 -3.45 -10.43 -11.39
C TYR A 43 -3.55 -11.82 -10.74
N GLU A 44 -4.29 -11.92 -9.62
CA GLU A 44 -4.40 -13.13 -8.79
C GLU A 44 -3.08 -13.60 -8.15
N ASP A 45 -2.01 -12.78 -8.19
CA ASP A 45 -0.80 -12.99 -7.40
C ASP A 45 -1.05 -12.47 -5.98
N ASP A 46 -1.59 -13.32 -5.12
CA ASP A 46 -1.88 -12.98 -3.72
C ASP A 46 -0.92 -13.65 -2.73
N ILE A 47 0.00 -14.50 -3.19
CA ILE A 47 0.90 -15.26 -2.31
C ILE A 47 2.14 -14.44 -1.98
N ILE A 48 2.42 -14.28 -0.68
CA ILE A 48 3.66 -13.69 -0.20
C ILE A 48 4.75 -14.76 -0.18
N PRO A 49 5.87 -14.57 -0.91
CA PRO A 49 6.96 -15.54 -0.89
C PRO A 49 7.54 -15.72 0.51
N GLN A 50 7.89 -16.96 0.86
CA GLN A 50 8.48 -17.29 2.16
C GLN A 50 9.72 -16.43 2.49
N SER A 51 10.56 -16.14 1.49
CA SER A 51 11.74 -15.28 1.66
C SER A 51 11.40 -13.84 2.06
N VAL A 52 10.23 -13.34 1.63
CA VAL A 52 9.73 -12.02 2.00
C VAL A 52 9.20 -12.06 3.44
N LEU A 53 8.44 -13.09 3.81
CA LEU A 53 7.95 -13.27 5.19
C LEU A 53 9.11 -13.33 6.19
N GLU A 54 10.15 -14.10 5.89
CA GLU A 54 11.36 -14.19 6.72
C GLU A 54 12.12 -12.87 6.81
N ALA A 55 12.19 -12.11 5.71
CA ALA A 55 12.80 -10.79 5.73
C ALA A 55 12.00 -9.80 6.58
N LEU A 56 10.67 -9.80 6.46
CA LEU A 56 9.77 -8.96 7.24
C LEU A 56 9.86 -9.28 8.75
N ASP A 57 9.84 -10.56 9.13
CA ASP A 57 10.00 -11.00 10.51
C ASP A 57 11.35 -10.55 11.10
N ARG A 58 12.44 -10.75 10.36
CA ARG A 58 13.78 -10.30 10.77
C ARG A 58 13.88 -8.79 10.97
N LEU A 59 13.14 -8.00 10.17
CA LEU A 59 13.08 -6.55 10.31
C LEU A 59 12.15 -6.10 11.45
N GLY A 60 11.39 -7.02 12.04
CA GLY A 60 10.45 -6.75 13.12
C GLY A 60 9.09 -6.23 12.65
N PHE A 61 8.71 -6.51 11.40
CA PHE A 61 7.36 -6.20 10.92
C PHE A 61 6.33 -7.07 11.63
N GLN A 62 5.20 -6.48 11.99
CA GLN A 62 4.08 -7.19 12.60
C GLN A 62 2.83 -6.95 11.75
N PHE A 63 2.20 -8.05 11.33
CA PHE A 63 0.92 -7.97 10.64
C PHE A 63 -0.16 -7.49 11.62
N SER A 64 -0.98 -6.55 11.18
CA SER A 64 -2.07 -5.99 12.00
C SER A 64 -3.20 -7.00 12.23
N GLU A 65 -3.34 -7.95 11.30
CA GLU A 65 -4.33 -9.02 11.35
C GLU A 65 -3.71 -10.31 10.80
N PRO A 66 -4.20 -11.49 11.22
CA PRO A 66 -3.72 -12.76 10.68
C PRO A 66 -4.13 -12.92 9.21
N LEU A 67 -3.19 -13.39 8.41
CA LEU A 67 -3.41 -13.70 7.00
C LEU A 67 -3.83 -15.16 6.79
N HIS A 68 -4.56 -15.42 5.72
CA HIS A 68 -4.94 -16.76 5.30
C HIS A 68 -3.70 -17.57 4.90
N GLN A 69 -3.66 -18.83 5.33
CA GLN A 69 -2.58 -19.77 5.03
C GLN A 69 -3.15 -21.11 4.60
N ASP A 70 -2.59 -21.68 3.54
CA ASP A 70 -2.93 -23.01 3.03
C ASP A 70 -1.66 -23.78 2.58
N ASP A 71 -1.84 -24.85 1.79
CA ASP A 71 -0.72 -25.66 1.28
C ASP A 71 0.15 -24.92 0.23
N ALA A 72 -0.38 -23.87 -0.42
CA ALA A 72 0.34 -23.07 -1.40
C ALA A 72 1.16 -21.95 -0.74
N GLY A 73 0.69 -21.37 0.36
CA GLY A 73 1.48 -20.42 1.13
C GLY A 73 0.67 -19.49 2.03
N THR A 74 1.24 -18.31 2.28
CA THR A 74 0.53 -17.22 2.98
C THR A 74 -0.01 -16.24 1.95
N HIS A 75 -1.32 -16.01 2.00
CA HIS A 75 -2.03 -15.18 1.05
C HIS A 75 -2.27 -13.77 1.61
N LEU A 76 -2.31 -12.75 0.75
CA LEU A 76 -2.76 -11.38 1.06
C LEU A 76 -4.30 -11.32 1.21
N LEU A 77 -4.83 -12.28 1.94
CA LEU A 77 -6.23 -12.43 2.29
C LEU A 77 -6.35 -12.48 3.81
N THR A 78 -7.41 -11.92 4.37
CA THR A 78 -7.68 -12.03 5.81
C THR A 78 -7.96 -13.49 6.19
N ALA A 79 -7.42 -13.96 7.32
CA ALA A 79 -7.60 -15.36 7.73
C ALA A 79 -9.07 -15.75 7.96
N ASP A 80 -9.87 -14.82 8.49
CA ASP A 80 -11.25 -15.10 8.92
C ASP A 80 -12.24 -15.10 7.75
N SER A 81 -12.08 -14.19 6.79
CA SER A 81 -13.06 -13.97 5.71
C SER A 81 -12.56 -14.34 4.32
N GLN A 82 -11.25 -14.56 4.16
CA GLN A 82 -10.58 -14.77 2.88
C GLN A 82 -10.85 -13.65 1.86
N CYS A 83 -11.21 -12.46 2.33
CA CYS A 83 -11.25 -11.25 1.51
C CYS A 83 -9.86 -10.65 1.35
N ASP A 84 -9.64 -9.98 0.22
CA ASP A 84 -8.42 -9.21 -0.09
C ASP A 84 -8.03 -8.29 1.07
N ALA A 85 -6.74 -8.27 1.41
CA ALA A 85 -6.17 -7.45 2.48
C ALA A 85 -5.22 -6.36 1.92
N PRO A 86 -5.68 -5.42 1.08
CA PRO A 86 -4.82 -4.39 0.49
C PRO A 86 -4.17 -3.47 1.54
N GLU A 87 -4.79 -3.31 2.71
CA GLU A 87 -4.22 -2.64 3.88
C GLU A 87 -2.87 -3.23 4.28
N THR A 88 -2.75 -4.56 4.25
CA THR A 88 -1.51 -5.25 4.62
C THR A 88 -0.39 -4.85 3.67
N MET A 89 -0.67 -4.75 2.36
CA MET A 89 0.33 -4.33 1.38
C MET A 89 0.77 -2.86 1.60
N ALA A 90 -0.19 -1.97 1.91
CA ALA A 90 0.12 -0.58 2.24
C ALA A 90 0.99 -0.47 3.51
N GLN A 91 0.69 -1.27 4.53
CA GLN A 91 1.46 -1.34 5.78
C GLN A 91 2.88 -1.85 5.55
N ILE A 92 3.05 -2.92 4.76
CA ILE A 92 4.37 -3.45 4.39
C ILE A 92 5.18 -2.36 3.68
N TRP A 93 4.59 -1.66 2.71
CA TRP A 93 5.29 -0.61 1.98
C TRP A 93 5.75 0.54 2.88
N VAL A 94 4.86 1.06 3.73
CA VAL A 94 5.18 2.15 4.69
C VAL A 94 6.25 1.72 5.69
N PHE A 95 6.17 0.49 6.20
CA PHE A 95 7.20 -0.06 7.07
C PHE A 95 8.56 -0.10 6.37
N LEU A 96 8.64 -0.62 5.14
CA LEU A 96 9.88 -0.73 4.38
C LEU A 96 10.47 0.63 4.00
N LEU A 97 9.63 1.64 3.72
CA LEU A 97 10.08 3.02 3.52
C LEU A 97 10.81 3.55 4.76
N ASN A 98 10.26 3.32 5.95
CA ASN A 98 10.89 3.72 7.21
C ASN A 98 12.14 2.89 7.56
N GLN A 99 12.27 1.67 7.04
CA GLN A 99 13.53 0.92 7.12
C GLN A 99 14.59 1.49 6.17
N ALA A 100 14.19 1.93 4.97
CA ALA A 100 15.09 2.48 3.96
C ALA A 100 15.58 3.89 4.33
N ASP A 101 14.72 4.74 4.90
CA ASP A 101 15.07 6.05 5.45
C ASP A 101 14.22 6.34 6.71
N PRO A 102 14.74 6.06 7.91
CA PRO A 102 14.02 6.28 9.17
C PRO A 102 13.66 7.74 9.46
N GLU A 103 14.33 8.70 8.82
CA GLU A 103 14.01 10.11 9.01
C GLU A 103 12.73 10.53 8.27
N LEU A 104 12.23 9.72 7.31
CA LEU A 104 10.98 10.01 6.61
C LEU A 104 9.76 9.98 7.52
N GLN A 105 9.78 9.13 8.55
CA GLN A 105 8.67 8.89 9.49
C GLN A 105 7.33 8.81 8.76
N VAL A 106 7.26 7.92 7.76
CA VAL A 106 6.07 7.73 6.94
C VAL A 106 4.97 7.07 7.76
N GLU A 107 3.75 7.59 7.67
CA GLU A 107 2.56 7.04 8.32
C GLU A 107 1.40 6.93 7.32
N LEU A 108 0.54 5.92 7.47
CA LEU A 108 -0.76 5.88 6.80
C LEU A 108 -1.69 6.87 7.48
N VAL A 109 -2.42 7.65 6.70
CA VAL A 109 -3.37 8.66 7.19
C VAL A 109 -4.79 8.35 6.71
N GLU A 110 -5.77 8.63 7.57
CA GLU A 110 -7.18 8.43 7.24
C GLU A 110 -7.64 9.45 6.19
N GLU A 111 -8.56 9.03 5.31
CA GLU A 111 -9.05 9.88 4.22
C GLU A 111 -9.68 11.19 4.71
N SER A 112 -10.26 11.18 5.90
CA SER A 112 -10.90 12.36 6.51
C SER A 112 -9.92 13.46 6.93
N GLU A 113 -8.60 13.18 7.01
CA GLU A 113 -7.62 14.20 7.39
C GLU A 113 -7.36 15.24 6.28
N PHE A 114 -7.65 14.89 5.03
CA PHE A 114 -7.46 15.78 3.89
C PHE A 114 -8.77 15.94 3.13
N PRO A 115 -9.33 17.15 3.03
CA PRO A 115 -10.55 17.36 2.24
C PRO A 115 -10.26 17.06 0.77
N SER A 116 -10.68 15.90 0.27
CA SER A 116 -10.61 15.56 -1.15
C SER A 116 -11.96 15.81 -1.83
N LEU A 117 -12.02 16.76 -2.76
CA LEU A 117 -13.19 16.93 -3.64
C LEU A 117 -13.01 16.04 -4.88
N LEU A 118 -13.10 14.73 -4.65
CA LEU A 118 -13.09 13.74 -5.72
C LEU A 118 -14.54 13.51 -6.16
N ILE A 119 -14.88 13.92 -7.39
CA ILE A 119 -16.14 13.56 -8.03
C ILE A 119 -15.85 12.33 -8.91
N CYS A 120 -16.10 11.14 -8.37
CA CYS A 120 -15.88 9.89 -9.09
C CYS A 120 -17.14 9.51 -9.89
N GLY A 121 -17.02 9.51 -11.22
CA GLY A 121 -18.02 8.97 -12.15
C GLY A 121 -18.84 10.02 -12.90
N PRO A 122 -19.52 9.62 -13.99
CA PRO A 122 -20.38 10.50 -14.76
C PRO A 122 -21.67 10.84 -14.00
N ASP A 123 -22.15 12.07 -14.14
CA ASP A 123 -23.51 12.41 -13.71
C ASP A 123 -24.59 11.71 -14.56
N GLU A 124 -25.86 11.90 -14.20
CA GLU A 124 -27.01 11.37 -14.96
C GLU A 124 -27.06 11.81 -16.44
N LYS A 125 -26.21 12.77 -16.85
CA LYS A 125 -26.07 13.28 -18.22
C LYS A 125 -24.77 12.83 -18.89
N GLY A 126 -24.00 11.93 -18.28
CA GLY A 126 -22.75 11.42 -18.83
C GLY A 126 -21.54 12.35 -18.69
N ARG A 127 -21.62 13.39 -17.85
CA ARG A 127 -20.54 14.39 -17.69
C ARG A 127 -19.62 13.99 -16.55
N TYR A 128 -18.32 14.04 -16.81
CA TYR A 128 -17.28 13.91 -15.78
C TYR A 128 -16.96 15.30 -15.21
N SER A 129 -16.71 15.36 -13.89
CA SER A 129 -16.05 16.51 -13.28
C SER A 129 -14.66 16.08 -12.85
N ASP A 130 -13.64 16.81 -13.28
CA ASP A 130 -12.27 16.57 -12.82
C ASP A 130 -12.19 16.81 -11.30
N SER A 131 -11.26 16.15 -10.63
CA SER A 131 -10.96 16.39 -9.22
C SER A 131 -10.61 17.87 -9.01
N VAL A 132 -11.39 18.59 -8.22
CA VAL A 132 -11.13 20.02 -7.95
C VAL A 132 -10.27 20.14 -6.69
N GLY A 133 -9.15 20.85 -6.80
CA GLY A 133 -8.29 21.14 -5.65
C GLY A 133 -7.31 20.04 -5.26
N TYR A 134 -7.07 19.07 -6.14
CA TYR A 134 -5.95 18.13 -5.99
C TYR A 134 -4.63 18.92 -5.93
N GLY A 135 -3.95 18.88 -4.77
CA GLY A 135 -2.73 19.64 -4.51
C GLY A 135 -2.91 21.07 -3.97
N LEU A 136 -4.13 21.52 -3.63
CA LEU A 136 -4.32 22.82 -2.95
C LEU A 136 -4.15 22.74 -1.43
N PHE A 137 -4.30 21.55 -0.84
CA PHE A 137 -4.15 21.32 0.59
C PHE A 137 -2.70 21.00 0.92
N HIS A 138 -1.89 22.05 0.97
CA HIS A 138 -0.57 21.99 1.59
C HIS A 138 -0.82 22.01 3.10
N GLY A 139 -0.66 20.86 3.76
CA GLY A 139 -0.50 20.78 5.20
C GLY A 139 0.95 21.07 5.58
#